data_AF-A0A4T3F2D7-F1
#
_entry.id   AF-A0A4T3F2D7-F1
#
_cell.length_a   1.000
_cell.length_b   1.000
_cell.length_c   1.000
_cell.angle_alpha   90.00
_cell.angle_beta   90.00
_cell.angle_gamma   90.00
#
_symmetry.space_group_name_H-M   'P 1'
#
loop_
_entity.id
_entity.type
_entity.pdbx_description
1 polymer ?
#
loop_
_entity_poly.entity_id
_entity_poly.type
_entity_poly.pdbx_seq_one_letter_code
_entity_poly.pdbx_strand_id
1 'polypeptide(L)'
;MLILPAWFDEANKLRHLTVATIRALEAAGITSVLPDLPGCNESPSPLEEQDLDSWRKAARLAAEQHGCTHVLTIRASAHIAPDLPGFAYAPIAPDTALRALTRARVIASQEGGRKENAANLIESGRQDGLELTGYNLGSNMIAQMSDSAAVLPEALRVIRQAEIGGAALWLRSEPDHDQAQAEALARLIAAEMAT
;
A
#
# COMPACT_ATOMS: atom_id res chain seq x y z
N MET A 1 16.73 -2.05 -3.36
CA MET A 1 15.35 -1.87 -3.86
C MET A 1 14.50 -1.24 -2.76
N LEU A 2 13.73 -0.20 -3.08
CA LEU A 2 12.75 0.38 -2.18
C LEU A 2 11.50 -0.50 -2.14
N ILE A 3 10.99 -0.84 -0.97
CA ILE A 3 9.72 -1.55 -0.80
C ILE A 3 8.69 -0.59 -0.24
N LEU A 4 7.59 -0.41 -0.97
CA LEU A 4 6.43 0.35 -0.49
C LEU A 4 5.29 -0.65 -0.24
N PRO A 5 4.94 -0.93 1.04
CA PRO A 5 3.95 -1.94 1.37
C PRO A 5 2.55 -1.49 0.99
N ALA A 6 1.56 -2.38 1.11
CA ALA A 6 0.16 -1.96 1.07
C ALA A 6 -0.15 -0.97 2.19
N TRP A 7 -1.30 -0.29 2.09
CA TRP A 7 -1.75 0.70 3.07
C TRP A 7 -2.82 0.13 4.00
N PHE A 8 -2.89 0.69 5.20
CA PHE A 8 -3.98 0.49 6.16
C PHE A 8 -4.26 -1.00 6.45
N ASP A 9 -5.52 -1.42 6.40
CA ASP A 9 -5.93 -2.81 6.64
C ASP A 9 -5.21 -3.84 5.75
N GLU A 10 -5.00 -3.51 4.46
CA GLU A 10 -4.24 -4.40 3.57
C GLU A 10 -2.76 -4.52 3.99
N ALA A 11 -2.17 -3.48 4.60
CA ALA A 11 -0.81 -3.54 5.15
C ALA A 11 -0.70 -4.58 6.26
N ASN A 12 -1.71 -4.66 7.15
CA ASN A 12 -1.76 -5.65 8.22
C ASN A 12 -1.86 -7.08 7.65
N LYS A 13 -2.75 -7.30 6.69
CA LYS A 13 -2.96 -8.60 6.04
C LYS A 13 -1.73 -9.07 5.25
N LEU A 14 -1.02 -8.13 4.61
CA LEU A 14 0.13 -8.42 3.76
C LEU A 14 1.48 -8.29 4.47
N ARG A 15 1.51 -7.97 5.77
CA ARG A 15 2.76 -7.79 6.54
C ARG A 15 3.70 -8.99 6.39
N HIS A 16 3.17 -10.20 6.53
CA HIS A 16 3.94 -11.44 6.37
C HIS A 16 4.46 -11.63 4.94
N LEU A 17 3.63 -11.38 3.92
CA LEU A 17 4.04 -11.46 2.52
C LEU A 17 5.17 -10.47 2.22
N THR A 18 5.06 -9.23 2.67
CA THR A 18 6.06 -8.18 2.45
C THR A 18 7.41 -8.59 3.04
N VAL A 19 7.44 -9.00 4.31
CA VAL A 19 8.70 -9.40 4.98
C VAL A 19 9.28 -10.68 4.36
N ALA A 20 8.44 -11.67 4.03
CA ALA A 20 8.91 -12.90 3.39
C ALA A 20 9.47 -12.65 1.99
N THR A 21 8.84 -11.75 1.21
CA THR A 21 9.34 -11.32 -0.10
C THR A 21 10.70 -10.65 0.03
N ILE A 22 10.89 -9.75 1.02
CA ILE A 22 12.19 -9.11 1.30
C ILE A 22 13.28 -10.15 1.59
N ARG A 23 12.97 -11.17 2.40
CA ARG A 23 13.92 -12.25 2.71
C ARG A 23 14.26 -13.09 1.47
N ALA A 24 13.27 -13.39 0.63
CA ALA A 24 13.49 -14.14 -0.60
C ALA A 24 14.27 -13.32 -1.65
N LEU A 25 14.06 -12.00 -1.72
CA LEU A 25 14.84 -11.08 -2.54
C LEU A 25 16.31 -11.02 -2.08
N GLU A 26 16.54 -10.94 -0.77
CA GLU A 26 17.90 -10.98 -0.21
C GLU A 26 18.62 -12.30 -0.57
N ALA A 27 17.92 -13.44 -0.50
CA ALA A 27 18.46 -14.73 -0.95
C ALA A 27 18.78 -14.77 -2.46
N ALA A 28 18.15 -13.90 -3.26
CA ALA A 28 18.44 -13.69 -4.67
C ALA A 28 19.48 -12.59 -4.93
N GLY A 29 20.12 -12.05 -3.89
CA GLY A 29 21.13 -10.98 -4.00
C GLY A 29 20.55 -9.57 -4.19
N ILE A 30 19.26 -9.36 -3.90
CA ILE A 30 18.60 -8.06 -4.03
C ILE A 30 18.33 -7.45 -2.65
N THR A 31 19.28 -6.63 -2.19
CA THR A 31 19.12 -5.89 -0.94
C THR A 31 17.97 -4.89 -1.03
N SER A 32 17.11 -4.92 -0.02
CA SER A 32 15.85 -4.18 0.02
C SER A 32 15.71 -3.35 1.29
N VAL A 33 15.04 -2.20 1.19
CA VAL A 33 14.70 -1.33 2.32
C VAL A 33 13.19 -1.12 2.38
N LEU A 34 12.63 -1.21 3.58
CA LEU A 34 11.22 -0.98 3.87
C LEU A 34 11.12 0.19 4.86
N PRO A 35 11.03 1.45 4.39
CA PRO A 35 10.90 2.59 5.27
C PRO A 35 9.48 2.69 5.83
N ASP A 36 9.36 3.19 7.05
CA ASP A 36 8.09 3.67 7.57
C ASP A 36 7.76 5.03 6.96
N LEU A 37 6.58 5.13 6.34
CA LEU A 37 6.07 6.40 5.85
C LEU A 37 5.66 7.30 7.04
N PRO A 38 5.68 8.64 6.88
CA PRO A 38 5.10 9.54 7.86
C PRO A 38 3.68 9.12 8.25
N GLY A 39 3.37 9.06 9.55
CA GLY A 39 2.05 8.62 10.02
C GLY A 39 1.83 7.12 10.12
N CYS A 40 2.83 6.30 9.76
CA CYS A 40 2.72 4.84 9.79
C CYS A 40 3.69 4.22 10.81
N ASN A 41 3.28 3.10 11.42
CA ASN A 41 4.08 2.28 12.33
C ASN A 41 4.75 3.11 13.44
N GLU A 42 6.09 3.18 13.45
CA GLU A 42 6.88 3.87 14.48
C GLU A 42 7.17 5.34 14.12
N SER A 43 6.56 5.87 13.06
CA SER A 43 6.69 7.27 12.69
C SER A 43 6.10 8.18 13.77
N PRO A 44 6.84 9.20 14.27
CA PRO A 44 6.31 10.16 15.22
C PRO A 44 5.38 11.20 14.58
N SER A 45 5.34 11.25 13.25
CA SER A 45 4.48 12.20 12.52
C SER A 45 3.01 11.78 12.64
N PRO A 46 2.08 12.71 12.89
CA PRO A 46 0.66 12.39 12.97
C PRO A 46 0.09 12.04 11.58
N LEU A 47 -0.61 10.90 11.47
CA LEU A 47 -1.22 10.43 10.22
C LEU A 47 -2.25 11.42 9.64
N GLU A 48 -3.00 12.09 10.52
CA GLU A 48 -4.02 13.07 10.15
C GLU A 48 -3.46 14.33 9.46
N GLU A 49 -2.16 14.60 9.60
CA GLU A 49 -1.48 15.69 8.89
C GLU A 49 -0.82 15.23 7.57
N GLN A 50 -0.87 13.93 7.25
CA GLN A 50 -0.25 13.39 6.04
C GLN A 50 -1.24 13.32 4.89
N ASP A 51 -0.70 13.31 3.68
CA ASP A 51 -1.40 13.17 2.41
C ASP A 51 -0.55 12.42 1.37
N LEU A 52 -1.08 12.16 0.18
CA LEU A 52 -0.36 11.41 -0.86
C LEU A 52 0.89 12.16 -1.36
N ASP A 53 0.89 13.49 -1.34
CA ASP A 53 2.05 14.29 -1.77
C ASP A 53 3.19 14.20 -0.74
N SER A 54 2.87 14.25 0.54
CA SER A 54 3.83 14.02 1.63
C SER A 54 4.41 12.61 1.55
N TRP A 55 3.61 11.60 1.22
CA TRP A 55 4.06 10.22 1.05
C TRP A 55 4.91 10.02 -0.21
N ARG A 56 4.56 10.65 -1.35
CA ARG A 56 5.42 10.69 -2.56
C ARG A 56 6.79 11.29 -2.24
N LYS A 57 6.80 12.42 -1.53
CA LYS A 57 8.04 13.09 -1.11
C LYS A 57 8.86 12.19 -0.19
N ALA A 58 8.24 11.53 0.78
CA ALA A 58 8.90 10.62 1.70
C ALA A 58 9.49 9.40 0.97
N ALA A 59 8.73 8.78 0.05
CA ALA A 59 9.20 7.65 -0.74
C ALA A 59 10.42 8.02 -1.62
N ARG A 60 10.40 9.20 -2.26
CA ARG A 60 11.53 9.73 -3.01
C ARG A 60 12.76 9.95 -2.12
N LEU A 61 12.59 10.62 -0.98
CA LEU A 61 13.70 10.88 -0.06
C LEU A 61 14.30 9.59 0.50
N ALA A 62 13.47 8.61 0.85
CA ALA A 62 13.94 7.30 1.29
C ALA A 62 14.73 6.57 0.19
N ALA A 63 14.25 6.62 -1.05
CA ALA A 63 14.99 6.06 -2.19
C ALA A 63 16.37 6.71 -2.34
N GLU A 64 16.44 8.04 -2.31
CA GLU A 64 17.68 8.82 -2.43
C GLU A 64 18.66 8.51 -1.28
N GLN A 65 18.17 8.53 -0.03
CA GLN A 65 18.97 8.28 1.18
C GLN A 65 19.58 6.89 1.20
N HIS A 66 18.88 5.90 0.68
CA HIS A 66 19.33 4.51 0.64
C HIS A 66 19.92 4.08 -0.71
N GLY A 67 20.09 5.00 -1.66
CA GLY A 67 20.64 4.70 -2.99
C GLY A 67 19.84 3.65 -3.76
N CYS A 68 18.51 3.64 -3.62
CA CYS A 68 17.66 2.66 -4.27
C CYS A 68 17.63 2.87 -5.79
N THR A 69 17.95 1.83 -6.55
CA THR A 69 17.88 1.84 -8.02
C THR A 69 16.54 1.40 -8.58
N HIS A 70 15.74 0.70 -7.77
CA HIS A 70 14.49 0.04 -8.16
C HIS A 70 13.45 0.14 -7.04
N VAL A 71 12.17 0.02 -7.36
CA VAL A 71 11.06 -0.01 -6.40
C VAL A 71 10.14 -1.23 -6.59
N LEU A 72 9.70 -1.83 -5.49
CA LEU A 72 8.54 -2.73 -5.45
C LEU A 72 7.42 -2.03 -4.67
N THR A 73 6.30 -1.80 -5.35
CA THR A 73 5.07 -1.31 -4.72
C THR A 73 4.05 -2.42 -4.61
N ILE A 74 3.27 -2.40 -3.54
CA ILE A 74 2.27 -3.43 -3.23
C ILE A 74 0.93 -2.73 -3.08
N ARG A 75 -0.04 -3.10 -3.91
CA ARG A 75 -1.41 -2.57 -3.87
C ARG A 75 -1.44 -1.05 -4.14
N ALA A 76 -2.10 -0.27 -3.27
CA ALA A 76 -2.33 1.15 -3.48
C ALA A 76 -1.05 2.01 -3.44
N SER A 77 0.04 1.50 -2.84
CA SER A 77 1.31 2.25 -2.76
C SER A 77 2.00 2.50 -4.09
N ALA A 78 1.54 1.86 -5.16
CA ALA A 78 1.98 2.16 -6.52
C ALA A 78 1.76 3.64 -6.90
N HIS A 79 0.82 4.33 -6.26
CA HIS A 79 0.51 5.74 -6.51
C HIS A 79 1.40 6.75 -5.77
N ILE A 80 2.34 6.27 -4.96
CA ILE A 80 3.37 7.09 -4.31
C ILE A 80 4.79 6.66 -4.72
N ALA A 81 4.91 5.79 -5.73
CA ALA A 81 6.20 5.33 -6.22
C ALA A 81 7.07 6.52 -6.67
N PRO A 82 8.36 6.54 -6.31
CA PRO A 82 9.31 7.50 -6.88
C PRO A 82 9.56 7.19 -8.36
N ASP A 83 10.21 8.11 -9.07
CA ASP A 83 10.62 7.93 -10.46
C ASP A 83 11.81 6.95 -10.56
N LEU A 84 11.51 5.66 -10.36
CA LEU A 84 12.42 4.54 -10.45
C LEU A 84 11.77 3.41 -11.25
N PRO A 85 12.54 2.65 -12.03
CA PRO A 85 12.04 1.41 -12.61
C PRO A 85 11.67 0.41 -11.51
N GLY A 86 10.79 -0.52 -11.82
CA GLY A 86 10.50 -1.62 -10.91
C GLY A 86 9.15 -2.25 -11.14
N PHE A 87 8.45 -2.56 -10.05
CA PHE A 87 7.33 -3.47 -10.06
C PHE A 87 6.16 -2.95 -9.23
N ALA A 88 4.96 -3.15 -9.75
CA ALA A 88 3.70 -2.89 -9.05
C ALA A 88 2.95 -4.21 -8.87
N TYR A 89 2.94 -4.74 -7.65
CA TYR A 89 2.24 -5.97 -7.33
C TYR A 89 0.76 -5.71 -7.02
N ALA A 90 -0.10 -6.27 -7.88
CA ALA A 90 -1.55 -6.18 -7.83
C ALA A 90 -2.07 -4.76 -7.50
N PRO A 91 -1.66 -3.72 -8.27
CA PRO A 91 -1.97 -2.34 -7.94
C PRO A 91 -3.47 -2.08 -7.98
N ILE A 92 -3.92 -1.17 -7.11
CA ILE A 92 -5.30 -0.67 -7.07
C ILE A 92 -5.27 0.85 -6.97
N ALA A 93 -6.31 1.51 -7.49
CA ALA A 93 -6.47 2.96 -7.34
C ALA A 93 -6.61 3.35 -5.86
N PRO A 94 -6.15 4.54 -5.44
CA PRO A 94 -6.28 5.00 -4.05
C PRO A 94 -7.74 5.06 -3.59
N ASP A 95 -8.64 5.54 -4.46
CA ASP A 95 -10.09 5.56 -4.22
C ASP A 95 -10.68 4.15 -3.97
N THR A 96 -10.10 3.09 -4.57
CA THR A 96 -10.51 1.72 -4.26
C THR A 96 -10.11 1.30 -2.84
N ALA A 97 -8.92 1.67 -2.38
CA ALA A 97 -8.51 1.45 -0.99
C ALA A 97 -9.39 2.25 -0.01
N LEU A 98 -9.68 3.52 -0.32
CA LEU A 98 -10.53 4.37 0.50
C LEU A 98 -11.95 3.81 0.64
N ARG A 99 -12.55 3.32 -0.46
CA ARG A 99 -13.87 2.67 -0.42
C ARG A 99 -13.88 1.40 0.43
N ALA A 100 -12.82 0.60 0.38
CA ALA A 100 -12.71 -0.61 1.18
C ALA A 100 -12.74 -0.29 2.69
N LEU A 101 -11.96 0.72 3.12
CA LEU A 101 -11.96 1.21 4.50
C LEU A 101 -13.31 1.80 4.91
N THR A 102 -13.92 2.61 4.04
CA THR A 102 -15.23 3.22 4.30
C THR A 102 -16.31 2.15 4.47
N ARG A 103 -16.29 1.11 3.63
CA ARG A 103 -17.21 -0.03 3.76
C ARG A 103 -17.00 -0.77 5.07
N ALA A 104 -15.76 -1.02 5.47
CA ALA A 104 -15.45 -1.67 6.74
C ALA A 104 -15.99 -0.85 7.93
N ARG A 105 -15.83 0.47 7.92
CA ARG A 105 -16.45 1.37 8.91
C ARG A 105 -17.97 1.27 8.95
N VAL A 106 -18.64 1.29 7.79
CA VAL A 106 -20.12 1.20 7.73
C VAL A 106 -20.61 -0.12 8.35
N ILE A 107 -19.94 -1.23 8.08
CA ILE A 107 -20.26 -2.55 8.66
C ILE A 107 -20.09 -2.51 10.19
N ALA A 108 -18.94 -2.03 10.69
CA ALA A 108 -18.67 -1.93 12.12
C ALA A 108 -19.67 -1.01 12.86
N SER A 109 -20.03 0.13 12.25
CA SER A 109 -21.05 1.03 12.80
C SER A 109 -22.42 0.36 12.85
N GLN A 110 -22.78 -0.40 11.82
CA GLN A 110 -24.06 -1.13 11.77
C GLN A 110 -24.14 -2.20 12.87
N GLU A 111 -23.05 -2.93 13.12
CA GLU A 111 -22.95 -3.89 14.23
C GLU A 111 -23.10 -3.20 15.60
N GLY A 112 -22.61 -1.97 15.72
CA GLY A 112 -22.83 -1.09 16.87
C GLY A 112 -24.19 -0.38 16.91
N GLY A 113 -25.13 -0.71 16.02
CA GLY A 113 -26.47 -0.12 15.97
C GLY A 113 -26.56 1.28 15.35
N ARG A 114 -25.46 1.81 14.78
CA ARG A 114 -25.40 3.11 14.10
C ARG A 114 -25.50 2.91 12.58
N LYS A 115 -26.47 3.56 11.93
CA LYS A 115 -26.56 3.58 10.47
C LYS A 115 -25.72 4.72 9.91
N GLU A 116 -24.68 4.39 9.16
CA GLU A 116 -23.86 5.35 8.42
C GLU A 116 -24.03 5.13 6.90
N ASN A 117 -23.82 6.18 6.12
CA ASN A 117 -23.83 6.13 4.66
C ASN A 117 -22.43 6.46 4.14
N ALA A 118 -21.87 5.58 3.29
CA ALA A 118 -20.52 5.73 2.76
C ALA A 118 -20.29 7.06 2.01
N ALA A 119 -21.25 7.52 1.21
CA ALA A 119 -21.12 8.78 0.47
C ALA A 119 -21.08 9.98 1.42
N ASN A 120 -21.93 9.99 2.45
CA ASN A 120 -21.93 11.05 3.46
C ASN A 120 -20.62 11.06 4.27
N LEU A 121 -20.10 9.87 4.59
CA LEU A 121 -18.81 9.73 5.29
C LEU A 121 -17.68 10.36 4.48
N ILE A 122 -17.57 10.02 3.19
CA ILE A 122 -16.54 10.61 2.31
C ILE A 122 -16.73 12.12 2.19
N GLU A 123 -17.95 12.60 1.98
CA GLU A 123 -18.22 14.04 1.85
C GLU A 123 -17.79 14.81 3.11
N SER A 124 -18.17 14.35 4.30
CA SER A 124 -17.72 14.95 5.56
C SER A 124 -16.20 14.81 5.75
N GLY A 125 -15.65 13.65 5.40
CA GLY A 125 -14.21 13.37 5.51
C GLY A 125 -13.35 14.29 4.66
N ARG A 126 -13.85 14.73 3.50
CA ARG A 126 -13.17 15.72 2.65
C ARG A 126 -13.09 17.12 3.28
N GLN A 127 -13.91 17.43 4.28
CA GLN A 127 -13.86 18.71 5.00
C GLN A 127 -13.08 18.57 6.31
N ASP A 128 -13.42 17.56 7.10
CA ASP A 128 -13.02 17.49 8.52
C ASP A 128 -12.00 16.36 8.80
N GLY A 129 -11.69 15.52 7.81
CA GLY A 129 -11.00 14.25 8.05
C GLY A 129 -11.95 13.16 8.55
N LEU A 130 -11.44 11.92 8.64
CA LEU A 130 -12.26 10.77 9.00
C LEU A 130 -11.44 9.67 9.66
N GLU A 131 -11.92 9.18 10.81
CA GLU A 131 -11.43 7.92 11.38
C GLU A 131 -12.00 6.74 10.59
N LEU A 132 -11.13 5.94 9.98
CA LEU A 132 -11.48 4.79 9.19
C LEU A 132 -10.79 3.56 9.76
N THR A 133 -11.53 2.71 10.47
CA THR A 133 -11.01 1.45 11.02
C THR A 133 -9.73 1.63 11.85
N GLY A 134 -9.73 2.63 12.74
CA GLY A 134 -8.57 2.96 13.59
C GLY A 134 -7.50 3.84 12.93
N TYR A 135 -7.70 4.29 11.68
CA TYR A 135 -6.81 5.23 10.99
C TYR A 135 -7.45 6.62 10.92
N ASN A 136 -6.88 7.61 11.60
CA ASN A 136 -7.29 9.01 11.47
C ASN A 136 -6.70 9.60 10.20
N LEU A 137 -7.50 9.73 9.15
CA LEU A 137 -7.07 10.34 7.90
C LEU A 137 -7.50 11.80 7.85
N GLY A 138 -6.58 12.69 7.51
CA GLY A 138 -6.87 14.11 7.27
C GLY A 138 -7.73 14.31 6.03
N SER A 139 -8.37 15.47 5.95
CA SER A 139 -9.21 15.85 4.80
C SER A 139 -8.45 15.85 3.47
N ASN A 140 -7.19 16.30 3.48
CA ASN A 140 -6.32 16.27 2.30
C ASN A 140 -6.09 14.84 1.78
N MET A 141 -5.77 13.89 2.67
CA MET A 141 -5.60 12.49 2.27
C MET A 141 -6.88 11.93 1.64
N ILE A 142 -8.04 12.17 2.27
CA ILE A 142 -9.32 11.66 1.78
C ILE A 142 -9.67 12.28 0.42
N ALA A 143 -9.51 13.60 0.26
CA ALA A 143 -9.74 14.29 -0.99
C ALA A 143 -8.83 13.75 -2.10
N GLN A 144 -7.52 13.66 -1.84
CA GLN A 144 -6.55 13.17 -2.82
C GLN A 144 -6.78 11.71 -3.19
N MET A 145 -7.09 10.83 -2.22
CA MET A 145 -7.40 9.43 -2.52
C MET A 145 -8.66 9.30 -3.37
N SER A 146 -9.71 10.08 -3.07
CA SER A 146 -10.97 10.08 -3.82
C SER A 146 -10.81 10.59 -5.25
N ASP A 147 -9.97 11.60 -5.46
CA ASP A 147 -9.79 12.27 -6.75
C ASP A 147 -8.69 11.63 -7.61
N SER A 148 -7.87 10.74 -7.02
CA SER A 148 -6.74 10.13 -7.71
C SER A 148 -7.20 9.17 -8.80
N ALA A 149 -6.80 9.47 -10.04
CA ALA A 149 -6.93 8.55 -11.15
C ALA A 149 -6.04 7.31 -10.97
N ALA A 150 -6.45 6.18 -11.55
CA ALA A 150 -5.70 4.92 -11.55
C ALA A 150 -4.51 4.93 -12.54
N VAL A 151 -3.72 6.01 -12.55
CA VAL A 151 -2.55 6.13 -13.42
C VAL A 151 -1.32 5.68 -12.64
N LEU A 152 -0.63 4.69 -13.19
CA LEU A 152 0.63 4.18 -12.67
C LEU A 152 1.80 4.73 -13.50
N PRO A 153 2.99 4.93 -12.90
CA PRO A 153 4.18 5.26 -13.67
C PRO A 153 4.48 4.18 -14.71
N GLU A 154 4.80 4.58 -15.94
CA GLU A 154 5.12 3.65 -17.05
C GLU A 154 6.35 2.78 -16.74
N ALA A 155 7.25 3.26 -15.89
CA ALA A 155 8.44 2.55 -15.46
C ALA A 155 8.15 1.33 -14.54
N LEU A 156 6.91 1.13 -14.11
CA LEU A 156 6.52 0.00 -13.27
C LEU A 156 5.90 -1.13 -14.09
N ARG A 157 6.54 -2.30 -14.06
CA ARG A 157 5.94 -3.54 -14.52
C ARG A 157 4.83 -3.97 -13.56
N VAL A 158 3.61 -4.07 -14.07
CA VAL A 158 2.47 -4.62 -13.30
C VAL A 158 2.60 -6.14 -13.20
N ILE A 159 2.58 -6.64 -11.97
CA ILE A 159 2.52 -8.07 -11.63
C ILE A 159 1.13 -8.37 -11.11
N ARG A 160 0.36 -9.20 -11.83
CA ARG A 160 -0.99 -9.62 -11.41
C ARG A 160 -0.90 -10.80 -10.43
N GLN A 161 -1.89 -10.94 -9.54
CA GLN A 161 -1.98 -12.12 -8.63
C GLN A 161 -1.87 -13.44 -9.40
N ALA A 162 -2.48 -13.53 -10.58
CA ALA A 162 -2.48 -14.73 -11.41
C ALA A 162 -1.07 -15.17 -11.84
N GLU A 163 -0.09 -14.26 -11.89
CA GLU A 163 1.30 -14.57 -12.21
C GLU A 163 2.05 -15.17 -11.01
N ILE A 164 1.60 -14.87 -9.79
CA ILE A 164 2.18 -15.40 -8.54
C ILE A 164 1.52 -16.73 -8.14
N GLY A 165 0.25 -16.90 -8.49
CA GLY A 165 -0.55 -18.06 -8.09
C GLY A 165 -1.12 -17.93 -6.67
N GLY A 166 -1.92 -18.91 -6.26
CA GLY A 166 -2.59 -18.89 -4.95
C GLY A 166 -3.71 -17.84 -4.83
N ALA A 167 -4.38 -17.85 -3.68
CA ALA A 167 -5.43 -16.88 -3.38
C ALA A 167 -4.83 -15.54 -2.93
N ALA A 168 -5.49 -14.45 -3.32
CA ALA A 168 -5.15 -13.10 -2.93
C ALA A 168 -5.22 -12.92 -1.40
N LEU A 169 -4.05 -12.81 -0.75
CA LEU A 169 -3.94 -12.73 0.71
C LEU A 169 -4.64 -11.49 1.30
N TRP A 170 -4.75 -10.39 0.56
CA TRP A 170 -5.46 -9.18 1.00
C TRP A 170 -6.98 -9.35 1.10
N LEU A 171 -7.55 -10.43 0.54
CA LEU A 171 -8.97 -10.75 0.67
C LEU A 171 -9.27 -11.62 1.91
N ARG A 172 -8.25 -12.05 2.66
CA ARG A 172 -8.46 -12.83 3.89
C ARG A 172 -9.00 -11.96 5.01
N SER A 173 -9.78 -12.56 5.88
CA SER A 173 -10.32 -11.91 7.09
C SER A 173 -9.22 -11.64 8.10
N GLU A 174 -8.30 -12.59 8.28
CA GLU A 174 -7.18 -12.50 9.21
C GLU A 174 -5.83 -12.50 8.45
N PRO A 175 -4.79 -11.85 8.99
CA PRO A 175 -3.43 -11.98 8.48
C PRO A 175 -3.00 -13.44 8.46
N ASP A 176 -2.46 -13.86 7.32
CA ASP A 176 -1.99 -15.22 7.12
C ASP A 176 -0.76 -15.18 6.20
N HIS A 177 -0.11 -16.33 6.03
CA HIS A 177 1.15 -16.45 5.37
C HIS A 177 1.12 -17.53 4.29
N ASP A 178 1.72 -17.22 3.14
CA ASP A 178 1.97 -18.16 2.07
C ASP A 178 3.40 -17.92 1.56
N GLN A 179 4.33 -18.76 2.05
CA GLN A 179 5.74 -18.67 1.70
C GLN A 179 5.97 -18.85 0.20
N ALA A 180 5.18 -19.72 -0.45
CA ALA A 180 5.34 -20.00 -1.87
C ALA A 180 4.98 -18.76 -2.73
N GLN A 181 3.96 -17.99 -2.33
CA GLN A 181 3.65 -16.72 -3.00
C GLN A 181 4.76 -15.67 -2.84
N ALA A 182 5.35 -15.55 -1.64
CA ALA A 182 6.46 -14.63 -1.40
C ALA A 182 7.68 -14.97 -2.27
N GLU A 183 8.03 -16.25 -2.35
CA GLU A 183 9.13 -16.72 -3.19
C GLU A 183 8.82 -16.60 -4.68
N ALA A 184 7.58 -16.85 -5.10
CA ALA A 184 7.17 -16.67 -6.50
C ALA A 184 7.30 -15.20 -6.92
N LEU A 185 6.88 -14.25 -6.08
CA LEU A 185 7.04 -12.83 -6.32
C LEU A 185 8.52 -12.44 -6.40
N ALA A 186 9.34 -12.86 -5.44
CA ALA A 186 10.77 -12.57 -5.44
C ALA A 186 11.50 -13.18 -6.65
N ARG A 187 11.20 -14.43 -7.03
CA ARG A 187 11.79 -15.09 -8.21
C ARG A 187 11.46 -14.34 -9.49
N LEU A 188 10.20 -13.93 -9.66
CA LEU A 188 9.76 -13.20 -10.85
C LEU A 188 10.46 -11.83 -10.94
N ILE A 189 10.61 -11.12 -9.82
CA ILE A 189 11.35 -9.86 -9.77
C ILE A 189 12.83 -10.06 -10.12
N ALA A 190 13.48 -11.05 -9.50
CA ALA A 190 14.89 -11.32 -9.71
C ALA A 190 15.21 -11.72 -11.15
N ALA A 191 14.34 -12.53 -11.78
CA ALA A 191 14.50 -12.92 -13.18
C ALA A 191 14.47 -11.71 -14.13
N GLU A 192 13.61 -10.74 -13.87
CA GLU A 192 13.45 -9.58 -14.75
C GLU A 192 14.43 -8.46 -14.49
N MET A 193 14.97 -8.34 -13.27
CA MET A 193 16.10 -7.44 -13.01
C MET A 193 17.43 -7.94 -13.60
N ALA A 194 17.52 -9.22 -13.97
CA ALA A 194 18.70 -9.82 -14.57
C ALA A 194 18.73 -9.69 -16.11
N THR A 195 17.68 -9.16 -16.73
CA THR A 195 17.52 -8.99 -18.19
C THR A 195 17.83 -7.56 -18.59
#